data_AF-A0A534CFU4-F1
#
_entry.id   AF-A0A534CFU4-F1
#
_cell.length_a   1.000
_cell.length_b   1.000
_cell.length_c   1.000
_cell.angle_alpha   90.00
_cell.angle_beta   90.00
_cell.angle_gamma   90.00
#
_symmetry.space_group_name_H-M   'P 1'
#
loop_
_entity.id
_entity.type
_entity.pdbx_description
1 polymer ?
#
loop_
_entity_poly.entity_id
_entity_poly.type
_entity_poly.pdbx_seq_one_letter_code
_entity_poly.pdbx_strand_id
1 'polypeptide(L)'
;MQTAWIASGHTPTHRAWGLAGIGLFSVMMCSIVVAQITVVRLADAHGYGDAGRRFAAVALCGLPVLIGFFSLAIANVRRPETHKRLMYLIMVGFMHPAIARVVLTLFAPPGAQGPPPVFVAVPPGLIADLLIVVAMSYDWRTRGRPHHVYVYGGLTLLADQLLTVPVSATQTWMSIARFLEGLAG
;
A
#
# COMPACT_ATOMS: atom_id res chain seq x y z
N MET A 1 -4.12 -4.45 -21.07
CA MET A 1 -5.35 -5.16 -21.50
C MET A 1 -6.63 -4.40 -21.15
N GLN A 2 -6.87 -4.03 -19.88
CA GLN A 2 -8.11 -3.33 -19.44
C GLN A 2 -8.41 -2.01 -20.19
N THR A 3 -7.40 -1.15 -20.36
CA THR A 3 -7.53 0.12 -21.10
C THR A 3 -7.77 -0.09 -22.60
N ALA A 4 -7.34 -1.21 -23.16
CA ALA A 4 -7.56 -1.56 -24.56
C ALA A 4 -9.02 -1.95 -24.82
N TRP A 5 -9.70 -2.60 -23.87
CA TRP A 5 -11.14 -2.88 -23.98
C TRP A 5 -11.98 -1.60 -23.97
N ILE A 6 -11.63 -0.63 -23.13
CA ILE A 6 -12.26 0.71 -23.17
C ILE A 6 -12.02 1.37 -24.54
N ALA A 7 -10.77 1.39 -25.01
CA ALA A 7 -10.40 2.04 -26.27
C ALA A 7 -11.02 1.36 -27.52
N SER A 8 -11.27 0.06 -27.45
CA SER A 8 -11.89 -0.73 -28.53
C SER A 8 -13.42 -0.89 -28.40
N GLY A 9 -14.07 -0.18 -27.46
CA GLY A 9 -15.53 -0.22 -27.28
C GLY A 9 -16.08 -1.41 -26.49
N HIS A 10 -15.24 -2.35 -26.06
CA HIS A 10 -15.60 -3.53 -25.27
C HIS A 10 -15.80 -3.21 -23.77
N THR A 11 -16.59 -2.19 -23.48
CA THR A 11 -16.91 -1.74 -22.10
C THR A 11 -17.56 -2.85 -21.24
N PRO A 12 -18.46 -3.71 -21.77
CA PRO A 12 -19.01 -4.83 -20.99
C PRO A 12 -17.94 -5.79 -20.45
N THR A 13 -16.93 -6.11 -21.27
CA THR A 13 -15.81 -6.98 -20.88
C THR A 13 -14.96 -6.35 -19.79
N HIS A 14 -14.67 -5.05 -19.90
CA HIS A 14 -13.99 -4.30 -18.83
C HIS A 14 -14.76 -4.37 -17.51
N ARG A 15 -16.09 -4.24 -17.54
CA ARG A 15 -16.94 -4.33 -16.34
C ARG A 15 -16.93 -5.73 -15.73
N ALA A 16 -17.06 -6.78 -16.55
CA ALA A 16 -17.02 -8.15 -16.08
C ALA A 16 -15.71 -8.49 -15.36
N TRP A 17 -14.58 -8.11 -15.95
CA TRP A 17 -13.28 -8.27 -15.30
C TRP A 17 -13.03 -7.30 -14.16
N GLY A 18 -13.67 -6.13 -14.17
CA GLY A 18 -13.68 -5.20 -13.04
C GLY A 18 -14.27 -5.84 -11.78
N LEU A 19 -15.36 -6.61 -11.91
CA LEU A 19 -15.94 -7.37 -10.80
C LEU A 19 -14.97 -8.43 -10.26
N ALA A 20 -14.29 -9.17 -11.14
CA ALA A 20 -13.24 -10.10 -10.74
C ALA A 20 -12.09 -9.38 -10.01
N GLY A 21 -11.71 -8.18 -10.48
CA GLY A 21 -10.72 -7.33 -9.82
C GLY A 21 -11.13 -6.88 -8.42
N ILE A 22 -12.42 -6.58 -8.20
CA ILE A 22 -12.97 -6.26 -6.86
C ILE A 22 -12.85 -7.48 -5.95
N GLY A 23 -13.25 -8.66 -6.43
CA GLY A 23 -13.10 -9.91 -5.67
C GLY A 23 -11.64 -10.20 -5.29
N LEU A 24 -10.72 -10.06 -6.25
CA LEU A 24 -9.29 -10.23 -6.02
C LEU A 24 -8.76 -9.24 -4.98
N PHE A 25 -9.09 -7.96 -5.10
CA PHE A 25 -8.66 -6.94 -4.14
C PHE A 25 -9.15 -7.26 -2.73
N SER A 26 -10.42 -7.65 -2.58
CA SER A 26 -10.98 -8.06 -1.28
C SER A 26 -10.23 -9.25 -0.68
N VAL A 27 -9.97 -10.30 -1.48
CA VAL A 27 -9.18 -11.46 -1.03
C VAL A 27 -7.76 -11.05 -0.62
N MET A 28 -7.12 -10.15 -1.38
CA MET A 28 -5.80 -9.62 -1.04
C MET A 28 -5.81 -8.83 0.27
N MET A 29 -6.82 -8.01 0.54
CA MET A 29 -6.91 -7.25 1.79
C MET A 29 -7.06 -8.20 2.99
N CYS A 30 -7.94 -9.20 2.88
CA CYS A 30 -8.09 -10.21 3.92
C CYS A 30 -6.81 -11.03 4.13
N SER A 31 -6.14 -11.43 3.05
CA SER A 31 -4.91 -12.22 3.14
C SER A 31 -3.75 -11.44 3.76
N ILE A 32 -3.67 -10.12 3.53
CA ILE A 32 -2.67 -9.27 4.20
C ILE A 32 -2.88 -9.29 5.72
N VAL A 33 -4.12 -9.15 6.21
CA VAL A 33 -4.40 -9.19 7.65
C VAL A 33 -3.97 -10.53 8.25
N VAL A 34 -4.38 -11.64 7.65
CA VAL A 34 -4.02 -12.99 8.11
C VAL A 34 -2.52 -13.24 8.05
N ALA A 35 -1.85 -12.78 6.99
CA ALA A 35 -0.41 -12.89 6.84
C ALA A 35 0.34 -12.09 7.92
N GLN A 36 -0.11 -10.88 8.25
CA GLN A 36 0.52 -10.07 9.30
C GLN A 36 0.38 -10.72 10.68
N ILE A 37 -0.79 -11.28 11.01
CA ILE A 37 -0.99 -12.02 12.27
C ILE A 37 0.00 -13.20 12.34
N THR A 38 0.12 -13.97 11.26
CA THR A 38 1.07 -15.09 11.18
C THR A 38 2.53 -14.64 11.35
N VAL A 39 2.93 -13.55 10.68
CA VAL A 39 4.30 -13.01 10.75
C VAL A 39 4.63 -12.50 12.14
N VAL A 40 3.69 -11.81 12.81
CA VAL A 40 3.89 -11.31 14.17
C VAL A 40 4.07 -12.47 15.16
N ARG A 41 3.22 -13.49 15.10
CA ARG A 41 3.33 -14.68 15.97
C ARG A 41 4.66 -15.42 15.77
N LEU A 42 5.11 -15.55 14.52
CA LEU A 42 6.41 -16.16 14.21
C LEU A 42 7.56 -15.33 14.78
N ALA A 43 7.47 -13.99 14.69
CA ALA A 43 8.44 -13.10 15.29
C ALA A 43 8.45 -13.25 16.83
N ASP A 44 7.29 -13.31 17.48
CA ASP A 44 7.16 -13.48 18.93
C ASP A 44 7.77 -14.81 19.40
N ALA A 45 7.48 -15.91 18.70
CA ALA A 45 8.07 -17.24 18.97
C ALA A 45 9.61 -17.27 18.87
N HIS A 46 10.20 -16.37 18.07
CA HIS A 46 11.65 -16.24 17.92
C HIS A 46 12.26 -15.14 18.80
N GLY A 47 11.51 -14.57 19.75
CA GLY A 47 12.00 -13.53 20.67
C GLY A 47 11.97 -12.10 20.11
N TYR A 48 11.32 -11.89 18.95
CA TYR A 48 11.22 -10.60 18.25
C TYR A 48 9.82 -9.99 18.28
N GLY A 49 8.93 -10.42 19.18
CA GLY A 49 7.51 -10.03 19.14
C GLY A 49 7.28 -8.53 19.14
N ASP A 50 8.05 -7.80 19.95
CA ASP A 50 7.96 -6.35 20.04
C ASP A 50 8.45 -5.62 18.80
N ALA A 51 9.46 -6.16 18.12
CA ALA A 51 9.91 -5.66 16.82
C ALA A 51 8.90 -6.00 15.71
N GLY A 52 8.34 -7.22 15.74
CA GLY A 52 7.34 -7.71 14.80
C GLY A 52 6.05 -6.89 14.85
N ARG A 53 5.52 -6.64 16.06
CA ARG A 53 4.35 -5.79 16.28
C ARG A 53 4.56 -4.37 15.77
N ARG A 54 5.74 -3.77 15.99
CA ARG A 54 6.07 -2.44 15.45
C ARG A 54 6.14 -2.46 13.93
N PHE A 55 6.83 -3.44 13.35
CA PHE A 55 6.98 -3.53 11.90
C PHE A 55 5.66 -3.82 11.16
N ALA A 56 4.74 -4.56 11.77
CA ALA A 56 3.41 -4.80 11.23
C ALA A 56 2.61 -3.51 10.95
N ALA A 57 2.96 -2.38 11.60
CA ALA A 57 2.36 -1.08 11.34
C ALA A 57 2.50 -0.67 9.86
N VAL A 58 3.61 -1.01 9.22
CA VAL A 58 3.89 -0.68 7.81
C VAL A 58 2.80 -1.23 6.88
N ALA A 59 2.35 -2.46 7.12
CA ALA A 59 1.29 -3.05 6.30
C ALA A 59 -0.11 -2.62 6.79
N LEU A 60 -0.33 -2.61 8.10
CA LEU A 60 -1.67 -2.44 8.67
C LEU A 60 -2.15 -0.99 8.67
N CYS A 61 -1.26 0.01 8.77
CA CYS A 61 -1.61 1.43 8.60
C CYS A 61 -1.90 1.77 7.13
N GLY A 62 -1.15 1.17 6.19
CA GLY A 62 -1.37 1.37 4.75
C GLY A 62 -2.64 0.71 4.20
N LEU A 63 -3.15 -0.35 4.84
CA LEU A 63 -4.38 -1.06 4.42
C LEU A 63 -5.59 -0.12 4.28
N PRO A 64 -5.98 0.67 5.30
CA PRO A 64 -7.05 1.67 5.18
C PRO A 64 -6.85 2.66 4.03
N VAL A 65 -5.61 3.07 3.75
CA VAL A 65 -5.29 3.99 2.65
C VAL A 65 -5.58 3.35 1.30
N LEU A 66 -5.11 2.12 1.09
CA LEU A 66 -5.36 1.36 -0.14
C LEU A 66 -6.85 1.06 -0.35
N ILE A 67 -7.56 0.66 0.72
CA ILE A 67 -9.01 0.43 0.69
C ILE A 67 -9.74 1.74 0.35
N GLY A 68 -9.31 2.86 0.93
CA GLY A 68 -9.85 4.18 0.65
C GLY A 68 -9.71 4.56 -0.82
N PHE A 69 -8.51 4.45 -1.39
CA PHE A 69 -8.29 4.73 -2.81
C PHE A 69 -9.07 3.79 -3.71
N PHE A 70 -9.14 2.49 -3.40
CA PHE A 70 -9.88 1.52 -4.19
C PHE A 70 -11.39 1.81 -4.17
N SER A 71 -11.94 2.10 -2.99
CA SER A 71 -13.33 2.53 -2.81
C SER A 71 -13.65 3.79 -3.61
N LEU A 72 -12.77 4.80 -3.53
CA LEU A 72 -12.89 6.03 -4.32
C LEU A 72 -12.79 5.74 -5.82
N ALA A 73 -11.95 4.81 -6.26
CA ALA A 73 -11.80 4.43 -7.65
C ALA A 73 -13.10 3.83 -8.20
N ILE A 74 -13.73 2.94 -7.44
CA ILE A 74 -15.03 2.33 -7.78
C ILE A 74 -16.12 3.42 -7.84
N ALA A 75 -16.21 4.27 -6.81
CA ALA A 75 -17.18 5.35 -6.74
C ALA A 75 -17.06 6.33 -7.93
N ASN A 76 -15.85 6.44 -8.51
CA ASN A 76 -15.57 7.32 -9.65
C ASN A 76 -15.46 6.58 -10.99
N VAL A 77 -15.98 5.36 -11.14
CA VAL A 77 -15.92 4.59 -12.41
C VAL A 77 -16.54 5.34 -13.60
N ARG A 78 -17.51 6.23 -13.36
CA ARG A 78 -18.13 7.09 -14.38
C ARG A 78 -17.30 8.33 -14.75
N ARG A 79 -16.18 8.56 -14.06
CA ARG A 79 -15.22 9.65 -14.29
C ARG A 79 -13.85 9.06 -14.62
N PRO A 80 -13.61 8.65 -15.88
CA PRO A 80 -12.42 7.86 -16.25
C PRO A 80 -11.09 8.51 -15.86
N GLU A 81 -11.00 9.84 -15.95
CA GLU A 81 -9.84 10.62 -15.52
C GLU A 81 -9.53 10.46 -14.03
N THR A 82 -10.53 10.43 -13.17
CA THR A 82 -10.37 10.23 -11.73
C THR A 82 -10.10 8.76 -11.42
N HIS A 83 -10.89 7.84 -11.99
CA HIS A 83 -10.77 6.40 -11.79
C HIS A 83 -9.36 5.88 -12.09
N LYS A 84 -8.82 6.20 -13.27
CA LYS A 84 -7.49 5.70 -13.69
C LYS A 84 -6.36 6.21 -12.79
N ARG A 85 -6.50 7.42 -12.25
CA ARG A 85 -5.49 8.04 -11.36
C ARG A 85 -5.52 7.44 -9.97
N LEU A 86 -6.71 7.13 -9.45
CA LEU A 86 -6.85 6.39 -8.20
C LEU A 86 -6.30 4.97 -8.35
N MET A 87 -6.58 4.30 -9.46
CA MET A 87 -5.98 2.99 -9.74
C MET A 87 -4.44 3.05 -9.83
N TYR A 88 -3.90 4.13 -10.38
CA TYR A 88 -2.45 4.36 -10.39
C TYR A 88 -1.88 4.52 -8.98
N LEU A 89 -2.51 5.30 -8.10
CA LEU A 89 -2.08 5.45 -6.70
C LEU A 89 -2.07 4.12 -5.94
N ILE A 90 -3.06 3.25 -6.19
CA ILE A 90 -3.11 1.91 -5.60
C ILE A 90 -1.94 1.06 -6.09
N MET A 91 -1.65 1.11 -7.39
CA MET A 91 -0.48 0.43 -7.95
C MET A 91 0.82 0.94 -7.30
N VAL A 92 0.98 2.26 -7.13
CA VAL A 92 2.13 2.83 -6.43
C VAL A 92 2.21 2.33 -4.98
N GLY A 93 1.09 2.34 -4.25
CA GLY A 93 1.06 1.82 -2.88
C GLY A 93 1.46 0.34 -2.79
N PHE A 94 1.13 -0.48 -3.79
CA PHE A 94 1.62 -1.87 -3.87
C PHE A 94 3.08 -2.00 -4.32
N MET A 95 3.66 -0.97 -4.97
CA MET A 95 5.10 -0.98 -5.27
C MET A 95 5.95 -0.79 -4.03
N HIS A 96 5.47 -0.12 -2.99
CA HIS A 96 6.21 0.06 -1.75
C HIS A 96 6.72 -1.28 -1.15
N PRO A 97 5.88 -2.29 -0.86
CA PRO A 97 6.38 -3.57 -0.38
C PRO A 97 7.18 -4.36 -1.43
N ALA A 98 6.97 -4.15 -2.73
CA ALA A 98 7.77 -4.79 -3.78
C ALA A 98 9.21 -4.24 -3.80
N ILE A 99 9.36 -2.92 -3.77
CA ILE A 99 10.64 -2.22 -3.71
C ILE A 99 11.34 -2.53 -2.38
N ALA A 100 10.61 -2.54 -1.27
CA ALA A 100 11.16 -2.86 0.04
C ALA A 100 11.84 -4.25 0.06
N ARG A 101 11.24 -5.26 -0.60
CA ARG A 101 11.87 -6.58 -0.74
C ARG A 101 13.21 -6.51 -1.48
N VAL A 102 13.25 -5.81 -2.62
CA VAL A 102 14.49 -5.64 -3.40
C VAL A 102 15.55 -4.89 -2.59
N VAL A 103 15.18 -3.80 -1.93
CA VAL A 103 16.10 -3.00 -1.10
C VAL A 103 16.67 -3.84 0.04
N LEU A 104 15.83 -4.59 0.76
CA LEU A 104 16.29 -5.45 1.85
C LEU A 104 17.20 -6.58 1.33
N THR A 105 16.90 -7.19 0.18
CA THR A 105 17.76 -8.22 -0.42
C THR A 105 19.14 -7.67 -0.80
N LEU A 106 19.23 -6.43 -1.28
CA LEU A 106 20.49 -5.85 -1.77
C LEU A 106 21.31 -5.14 -0.70
N PHE A 107 20.67 -4.59 0.34
CA PHE A 107 21.30 -3.67 1.28
C PHE A 107 21.14 -4.07 2.75
N ALA A 108 20.54 -5.22 3.07
CA ALA A 108 20.53 -5.70 4.45
C ALA A 108 21.96 -5.95 4.95
N PRO A 109 22.30 -5.47 6.17
CA PRO A 109 23.60 -5.76 6.77
C PRO A 109 23.84 -7.28 6.91
N PRO A 110 25.09 -7.76 6.76
CA PRO A 110 25.42 -9.15 7.02
C PRO A 110 24.99 -9.56 8.44
N GLY A 111 24.27 -10.67 8.55
CA GLY A 111 23.79 -11.17 9.84
C GLY A 111 22.53 -10.46 10.38
N ALA A 112 21.87 -9.61 9.59
CA ALA A 112 20.58 -9.04 9.97
C ALA A 112 19.55 -10.16 10.24
N GLN A 113 18.95 -10.13 11.43
CA GLN A 113 17.95 -11.09 11.89
C GLN A 113 16.70 -10.37 12.39
N GLY A 114 15.56 -11.04 12.27
CA GLY A 114 14.27 -10.53 12.74
C GLY A 114 13.69 -9.43 11.85
N PRO A 115 12.56 -8.83 12.29
CA PRO A 115 11.91 -7.74 11.59
C PRO A 115 12.81 -6.50 11.55
N PRO A 116 12.91 -5.79 10.41
CA PRO A 116 13.70 -4.58 10.35
C PRO A 116 13.03 -3.44 11.15
N PRO A 117 13.81 -2.45 11.62
CA PRO A 117 13.24 -1.25 12.21
C PRO A 117 12.27 -0.54 11.24
N VAL A 118 11.18 0.03 11.76
CA VAL A 118 10.10 0.63 10.94
C VAL A 118 10.60 1.72 9.99
N PHE A 119 11.58 2.53 10.41
CA PHE A 119 12.13 3.59 9.56
C PHE A 119 12.80 3.06 8.27
N VAL A 120 13.21 1.78 8.24
CA VAL A 120 13.77 1.14 7.03
C VAL A 120 12.73 1.01 5.91
N ALA A 121 11.44 1.08 6.24
CA ALA A 121 10.37 1.12 5.25
C ALA A 121 10.24 2.48 4.56
N VAL A 122 10.80 3.58 5.10
CA VAL A 122 10.65 4.92 4.51
C VAL A 122 11.36 5.04 3.16
N PRO A 123 12.66 4.69 3.01
CA PRO A 123 13.34 4.80 1.72
C PRO A 123 12.64 4.09 0.54
N PRO A 124 12.21 2.81 0.63
CA PRO A 124 11.50 2.18 -0.47
C PRO A 124 10.13 2.81 -0.76
N GLY A 125 9.48 3.41 0.25
CA GLY A 125 8.25 4.19 0.05
C GLY A 125 8.51 5.46 -0.76
N LEU A 126 9.55 6.22 -0.40
CA LEU A 126 9.95 7.41 -1.15
C LEU A 126 10.36 7.08 -2.60
N ILE A 127 10.98 5.93 -2.83
CA ILE A 127 11.27 5.43 -4.19
C ILE A 127 9.96 5.15 -4.95
N ALA A 128 8.96 4.55 -4.30
CA ALA A 128 7.65 4.35 -4.91
C ALA A 128 6.97 5.69 -5.26
N ASP A 129 7.08 6.70 -4.39
CA ASP A 129 6.50 8.03 -4.62
C ASP A 129 7.08 8.76 -5.83
N LEU A 130 8.29 8.41 -6.28
CA LEU A 130 8.84 8.92 -7.54
C LEU A 130 7.95 8.59 -8.74
N LEU A 131 7.20 7.48 -8.70
CA LEU A 131 6.23 7.14 -9.74
C LEU A 131 5.08 8.18 -9.76
N ILE A 132 4.64 8.67 -8.60
CA ILE A 132 3.66 9.75 -8.51
C ILE A 132 4.24 11.05 -9.06
N VAL A 133 5.50 11.37 -8.75
CA VAL A 133 6.20 12.55 -9.29
C VAL A 133 6.26 12.48 -10.82
N VAL A 134 6.55 11.31 -11.39
CA VAL A 134 6.52 11.09 -12.84
C VAL A 134 5.12 11.36 -13.40
N ALA A 135 4.07 10.83 -12.76
CA ALA A 135 2.69 11.02 -13.20
C ALA A 135 2.23 12.49 -13.08
N MET A 136 2.63 13.20 -12.03
CA MET A 136 2.38 14.63 -11.86
C MET A 136 3.13 15.47 -12.89
N SER A 137 4.37 15.10 -13.20
CA SER A 137 5.18 15.76 -14.24
C SER A 137 4.56 15.59 -15.62
N TYR A 138 4.02 14.39 -15.91
CA TYR A 138 3.29 14.13 -17.14
C TYR A 138 2.01 15.00 -17.24
N ASP A 139 1.23 15.07 -16.17
CA ASP A 139 0.03 15.93 -16.11
C ASP A 139 0.38 17.40 -16.30
N TRP A 140 1.45 17.87 -15.65
CA TRP A 140 1.89 19.25 -15.79
C TRP A 140 2.29 19.56 -17.22
N ARG A 141 3.10 18.71 -17.86
CA ARG A 141 3.54 18.92 -19.25
C ARG A 141 2.40 18.85 -20.27
N THR A 142 1.38 18.02 -20.03
CA THR A 142 0.30 17.81 -21.01
C THR A 142 -0.95 18.65 -20.75
N ARG A 143 -1.15 19.15 -19.52
CA ARG A 143 -2.39 19.82 -19.08
C ARG A 143 -2.15 21.12 -18.30
N GLY A 144 -0.89 21.53 -18.12
CA GLY A 144 -0.51 22.76 -17.41
C GLY A 144 -0.56 22.68 -15.89
N ARG A 145 -1.07 21.60 -15.28
CA ARG A 145 -1.09 21.39 -13.82
C ARG A 145 -1.26 19.92 -13.43
N PRO A 146 -0.68 19.47 -12.30
CA PRO A 146 -0.97 18.16 -11.73
C PRO A 146 -2.45 18.00 -11.36
N HIS A 147 -3.01 16.80 -11.55
CA HIS A 147 -4.37 16.50 -11.10
C HIS A 147 -4.45 16.41 -9.57
N HIS A 148 -5.55 16.91 -8.97
CA HIS A 148 -5.74 16.91 -7.50
C HIS A 148 -5.64 15.50 -6.87
N VAL A 149 -5.98 14.46 -7.64
CA VAL A 149 -5.89 13.06 -7.18
C VAL A 149 -4.44 12.72 -6.84
N TYR A 150 -3.48 13.12 -7.67
CA TYR A 150 -2.08 12.85 -7.39
C TYR A 150 -1.52 13.72 -6.28
N VAL A 151 -1.98 14.96 -6.17
CA VAL A 151 -1.56 15.84 -5.06
C VAL A 151 -2.03 15.28 -3.73
N TYR A 152 -3.34 15.09 -3.55
CA TYR A 152 -3.88 14.59 -2.29
C TYR A 152 -3.51 13.14 -2.03
N GLY A 153 -3.55 12.29 -3.05
CA GLY A 153 -3.19 10.89 -2.92
C GLY A 153 -1.70 10.68 -2.63
N GLY A 154 -0.82 11.46 -3.27
CA GLY A 154 0.61 11.46 -2.97
C GLY A 154 0.89 11.97 -1.56
N LEU A 155 0.23 13.05 -1.14
CA LEU A 155 0.32 13.53 0.24
C LEU A 155 -0.17 12.50 1.26
N THR A 156 -1.25 11.77 0.96
CA THR A 156 -1.76 10.69 1.83
C THR A 156 -0.75 9.54 1.92
N LEU A 157 -0.16 9.09 0.81
CA LEU A 157 0.85 8.03 0.83
C LEU A 157 2.12 8.47 1.55
N LEU A 158 2.59 9.69 1.30
CA LEU A 158 3.75 10.25 1.99
C LEU A 158 3.49 10.37 3.49
N ALA A 159 2.31 10.86 3.88
CA ALA A 159 1.90 10.96 5.27
C ALA A 159 1.83 9.58 5.94
N ASP A 160 1.25 8.57 5.28
CA ASP A 160 1.21 7.19 5.77
C ASP A 160 2.64 6.67 6.05
N GLN A 161 3.54 6.80 5.08
CA GLN A 161 4.93 6.35 5.22
C GLN A 161 5.67 7.04 6.38
N LEU A 162 5.53 8.35 6.52
CA LEU A 162 6.25 9.13 7.52
C LEU A 162 5.63 9.01 8.92
N LEU A 163 4.29 9.02 9.02
CA LEU A 163 3.58 8.95 10.30
C LEU A 163 3.57 7.52 10.86
N THR A 164 3.68 6.49 10.02
CA THR A 164 3.80 5.11 10.49
C THR A 164 4.98 4.93 11.44
N VAL A 165 6.09 5.65 11.24
CA VAL A 165 7.28 5.56 12.12
C VAL A 165 6.94 5.94 13.57
N PRO A 166 6.49 7.16 13.90
CA PRO A 166 6.10 7.49 15.26
C PRO A 166 4.85 6.74 15.74
N VAL A 167 3.87 6.46 14.87
CA VAL A 167 2.68 5.68 15.24
C VAL A 167 3.06 4.29 15.76
N SER A 168 3.99 3.60 15.07
CA SER A 168 4.46 2.27 15.46
C SER A 168 5.10 2.23 16.85
N ALA A 169 5.61 3.36 17.35
CA ALA A 169 6.22 3.45 18.67
C ALA A 169 5.21 3.72 19.79
N THR A 170 3.95 4.05 19.47
CA THR A 170 2.94 4.39 20.48
C THR A 170 2.41 3.17 21.22
N GLN A 171 1.99 3.36 22.48
CA GLN A 171 1.29 2.30 23.22
C GLN A 171 -0.06 1.96 22.60
N THR A 172 -0.75 2.93 22.01
CA THR A 172 -2.00 2.70 21.27
C THR A 172 -1.79 1.67 20.16
N TRP A 173 -0.75 1.86 19.34
CA TRP A 173 -0.39 0.88 18.31
C TRP A 173 -0.06 -0.49 18.91
N MET A 174 0.79 -0.54 19.93
CA MET A 174 1.19 -1.81 20.54
C MET A 174 0.00 -2.59 21.12
N SER A 175 -1.00 -1.91 21.67
CA SER A 175 -2.24 -2.52 22.12
C SER A 175 -3.10 -3.05 20.98
N ILE A 176 -3.20 -2.32 19.87
CA ILE A 176 -3.89 -2.79 18.65
C ILE A 176 -3.18 -4.03 18.08
N ALA A 177 -1.84 -4.00 17.97
CA ALA A 177 -1.07 -5.10 17.42
C ALA A 177 -1.22 -6.38 18.25
N ARG A 178 -1.17 -6.27 19.60
CA ARG A 178 -1.42 -7.41 20.51
C ARG A 178 -2.85 -7.95 20.40
N PHE A 179 -3.84 -7.06 20.28
CA PHE A 179 -5.22 -7.48 20.06
C PHE A 179 -5.35 -8.30 18.77
N LEU A 180 -4.79 -7.81 17.66
CA LEU A 180 -4.82 -8.51 16.37
C LEU A 180 -4.08 -9.85 16.41
N GLU A 181 -2.92 -9.89 17.06
CA GLU A 181 -2.14 -11.11 17.26
C GLU A 181 -2.93 -12.19 18.01
N GLY A 182 -3.70 -11.80 19.03
CA GLY A 182 -4.55 -12.71 19.82
C GLY A 182 -5.79 -13.26 19.11
N LEU A 183 -6.16 -12.74 17.93
CA LEU A 183 -7.32 -13.23 17.18
C LEU A 183 -7.11 -14.63 16.59
N ALA A 184 -5.87 -15.11 16.51
CA ALA A 184 -5.53 -16.41 15.92
C ALA A 184 -5.38 -17.56 16.94
N GLY A 185 -5.69 -17.33 18.22
CA GLY A 185 -5.55 -18.33 19.29
C GLY A 185 -4.21 -18.22 20.03
#